data_AF-A0A0N4TFE5-F1
#
_entry.id   AF-A0A0N4TFE5-F1
#
_cell.length_a   1.000
_cell.length_b   1.000
_cell.length_c   1.000
_cell.angle_alpha   90.00
_cell.angle_beta   90.00
_cell.angle_gamma   90.00
#
_symmetry.space_group_name_H-M   'P 1'
#
loop_
_entity.id
_entity.type
_entity.pdbx_description
1 polymer ?
#
loop_
_entity_poly.entity_id
_entity_poly.type
_entity_poly.pdbx_seq_one_letter_code
_entity_poly.pdbx_strand_id
1 'polypeptide(L)'
;MPNRALFENFGSILVFAVIGTIWNCLAIGSSLYGLGLLNVFSIKFSIFEIFLFSALISAVDPVAVIAVFEEIHVNETLFITVFGEALFNDGITVVCHF
;
A
#
# COMPACT_ATOMS: atom_id res chain seq x y z
N MET A 1 3.58 -6.47 -25.82
CA MET A 1 3.50 -5.04 -25.44
C MET A 1 2.89 -4.99 -24.04
N PRO A 2 3.69 -4.79 -22.98
CA PRO A 2 3.25 -4.90 -21.59
C PRO A 2 2.06 -3.98 -21.26
N ASN A 3 1.94 -2.84 -21.95
CA ASN A 3 0.84 -1.90 -21.77
C ASN A 3 -0.55 -2.53 -22.00
N ARG A 4 -0.68 -3.50 -22.91
CA ARG A 4 -1.99 -4.11 -23.22
C ARG A 4 -2.53 -4.95 -22.07
N ALA A 5 -1.68 -5.74 -21.42
CA ALA A 5 -2.05 -6.54 -20.25
C ALA A 5 -2.37 -5.64 -19.03
N LEU A 6 -1.71 -4.47 -18.94
CA LEU A 6 -1.98 -3.45 -17.92
C LEU A 6 -3.37 -2.84 -18.11
N PHE A 7 -3.74 -2.46 -19.34
CA PHE A 7 -5.08 -1.95 -19.65
C PHE A 7 -6.18 -3.02 -19.57
N GLU A 8 -5.87 -4.29 -19.88
CA GLU A 8 -6.82 -5.41 -19.75
C GLU A 8 -7.15 -5.74 -18.28
N ASN A 9 -6.19 -5.57 -17.35
CA ASN A 9 -6.36 -5.85 -15.91
C ASN A 9 -6.50 -4.59 -15.04
N PHE A 10 -6.63 -3.41 -15.65
CA PHE A 10 -6.58 -2.11 -14.99
C PHE A 10 -7.55 -1.99 -13.82
N GLY A 11 -8.79 -2.46 -13.99
CA GLY A 11 -9.80 -2.40 -12.92
C GLY A 11 -9.43 -3.24 -11.69
N SER A 12 -8.82 -4.42 -11.89
CA SER A 12 -8.38 -5.27 -10.78
C SER A 12 -7.19 -4.65 -10.04
N ILE A 13 -6.23 -4.12 -10.79
CA ILE A 13 -5.07 -3.39 -10.26
C ILE A 13 -5.53 -2.21 -9.40
N LEU A 14 -6.50 -1.42 -9.90
CA LEU A 14 -7.00 -0.24 -9.19
C LEU A 14 -7.77 -0.63 -7.92
N VAL A 15 -8.55 -1.71 -7.96
CA VAL A 15 -9.26 -2.25 -6.79
C VAL A 15 -8.26 -2.69 -5.72
N PHE A 16 -7.21 -3.43 -6.10
CA PHE A 16 -6.18 -3.86 -5.16
C PHE A 16 -5.41 -2.67 -4.58
N ALA A 17 -5.02 -1.69 -5.41
CA ALA A 17 -4.35 -0.49 -4.94
C ALA A 17 -5.23 0.33 -3.99
N VAL A 18 -6.45 0.69 -4.39
CA VAL A 18 -7.31 1.57 -3.59
C VAL A 18 -7.80 0.89 -2.32
N ILE A 19 -8.42 -0.28 -2.45
CA ILE A 19 -9.01 -0.96 -1.29
C ILE A 19 -7.91 -1.53 -0.39
N GLY A 20 -6.82 -2.04 -0.98
CA GLY A 20 -5.68 -2.54 -0.24
C GLY A 20 -5.00 -1.46 0.59
N THR A 21 -4.67 -0.31 -0.01
CA THR A 21 -4.02 0.80 0.71
C THR A 21 -4.92 1.39 1.79
N ILE A 22 -6.21 1.60 1.51
CA ILE A 22 -7.16 2.10 2.52
C ILE A 22 -7.25 1.12 3.69
N TRP A 23 -7.42 -0.18 3.39
CA TRP A 23 -7.48 -1.20 4.43
C TRP A 23 -6.20 -1.27 5.24
N ASN A 24 -5.03 -1.19 4.59
CA ASN A 24 -3.73 -1.22 5.26
C ASN A 24 -3.54 -0.02 6.19
N CYS A 25 -3.83 1.19 5.70
CA CYS A 25 -3.78 2.41 6.50
C CYS A 25 -4.72 2.33 7.72
N LEU A 26 -5.97 1.89 7.53
CA LEU A 26 -6.93 1.71 8.62
C LEU A 26 -6.49 0.63 9.62
N ALA A 27 -5.97 -0.51 9.14
CA ALA A 27 -5.52 -1.61 9.99
C ALA A 27 -4.33 -1.17 10.86
N ILE A 28 -3.35 -0.48 10.28
CA ILE A 28 -2.19 0.00 11.03
C ILE A 28 -2.59 1.12 12.00
N GLY A 29 -3.35 2.12 11.53
CA GLY A 29 -3.79 3.25 12.36
C GLY A 29 -4.66 2.80 13.54
N SER A 30 -5.62 1.89 13.31
CA SER A 30 -6.45 1.32 14.37
C SER A 30 -5.65 0.45 15.36
N SER A 31 -4.69 -0.33 14.87
CA SER A 31 -3.81 -1.13 15.73
C SER A 31 -2.95 -0.26 16.64
N LEU A 32 -2.34 0.80 16.09
CA LEU A 32 -1.56 1.78 16.85
C LEU A 32 -2.44 2.55 17.84
N TYR A 33 -3.65 2.95 17.43
CA TYR A 33 -4.60 3.59 18.34
C TYR A 33 -5.00 2.67 19.51
N GLY A 34 -5.23 1.38 19.23
CA GLY A 34 -5.49 0.36 20.24
C GLY A 34 -4.33 0.18 21.24
N LEU A 35 -3.09 0.16 20.75
CA LEU A 35 -1.90 0.13 21.61
C LEU A 35 -1.76 1.39 22.47
N GLY A 36 -2.19 2.54 21.95
CA GLY A 36 -2.27 3.79 22.71
C GLY A 36 -3.26 3.74 23.87
N LEU A 37 -4.43 3.12 23.67
CA LEU A 37 -5.43 2.92 24.74
C LEU A 37 -4.89 2.01 25.86
N LEU A 38 -4.03 1.05 25.52
CA LEU A 38 -3.36 0.15 26.47
C LEU A 38 -2.19 0.82 27.21
N ASN A 39 -1.93 2.13 26.99
CA ASN A 39 -0.80 2.88 27.54
C ASN A 39 0.58 2.23 27.27
N VAL A 40 0.74 1.55 26.13
CA VAL A 40 2.03 0.95 25.73
C VAL A 40 3.03 2.04 25.34
N PHE A 41 2.55 3.16 24.79
CA PHE A 41 3.40 4.28 24.43
C PHE A 41 3.68 5.18 25.63
N SER A 42 4.95 5.56 25.83
CA SER A 42 5.34 6.54 26.84
C SER A 42 4.88 7.97 26.52
N ILE A 43 4.49 8.22 25.27
CA ILE A 43 4.04 9.53 24.76
C ILE A 43 2.61 9.39 24.28
N LYS A 44 1.78 10.39 24.58
CA LYS A 44 0.41 10.46 24.05
C LYS A 44 0.44 11.02 22.63
N PHE A 45 0.14 10.16 21.68
CA PHE A 45 -0.06 10.58 20.29
C PHE A 45 -1.52 10.96 20.05
N SER A 46 -1.73 12.01 19.27
CA SER A 46 -3.06 12.34 18.75
C SER A 46 -3.49 11.29 17.73
N ILE A 47 -4.80 11.08 17.60
CA ILE A 47 -5.37 10.25 16.52
C ILE A 47 -4.85 10.72 15.16
N PHE A 48 -4.73 12.04 14.95
CA PHE A 48 -4.20 12.59 13.71
C PHE A 48 -2.75 12.16 13.44
N GLU A 49 -1.88 12.17 14.45
CA GLU A 49 -0.47 11.77 14.29
C GLU A 49 -0.34 10.27 13.98
N ILE A 50 -1.18 9.44 14.62
CA ILE A 50 -1.21 8.00 14.37
C ILE A 50 -1.66 7.69 12.94
N PHE A 51 -2.73 8.33 12.47
CA PHE A 51 -3.24 8.11 11.12
C PHE A 51 -2.35 8.73 10.04
N LEU A 52 -1.67 9.85 10.35
CA LEU A 52 -0.67 10.44 9.47
C LEU A 52 0.52 9.48 9.30
N PHE A 53 1.00 8.90 10.40
CA PHE A 53 2.05 7.89 10.35
C PHE A 53 1.59 6.64 9.59
N SER A 54 0.38 6.14 9.85
CA SER A 54 -0.14 4.96 9.15
C SER A 54 -0.32 5.19 7.66
N ALA A 55 -0.72 6.39 7.23
CA ALA A 55 -0.77 6.76 5.83
C ALA A 55 0.64 6.69 5.22
N LEU A 56 1.62 7.38 5.81
CA LEU A 56 2.99 7.41 5.30
C LEU A 56 3.62 6.02 5.07
N ILE A 57 3.38 5.06 5.97
CA ILE A 57 3.95 3.71 5.86
C ILE A 57 3.08 2.75 5.03
N SER A 58 1.90 3.18 4.59
CA SER A 58 1.01 2.35 3.76
C SER A 58 1.40 2.35 2.27
N ALA A 59 2.23 3.31 1.84
CA ALA A 59 2.86 3.25 0.53
C ALA A 59 3.83 2.06 0.48
N VAL A 60 3.70 1.21 -0.53
CA VAL A 60 4.49 -0.01 -0.71
C VAL A 60 5.36 0.11 -1.96
N ASP A 61 6.67 -0.05 -1.78
CA ASP A 61 7.63 -0.10 -2.89
C ASP A 61 7.79 -1.55 -3.40
N PRO A 62 7.53 -1.83 -4.69
CA PRO A 62 7.55 -3.17 -5.23
C PRO A 62 8.95 -3.59 -5.68
N VAL A 63 9.97 -2.71 -5.64
CA VAL A 63 11.30 -2.95 -6.24
C VAL A 63 11.92 -4.27 -5.78
N ALA A 64 11.82 -4.58 -4.49
CA ALA A 64 12.36 -5.83 -3.95
C ALA A 64 11.62 -7.07 -4.47
N VAL A 65 10.29 -7.01 -4.58
CA VAL A 65 9.46 -8.13 -5.07
C VAL A 65 9.68 -8.33 -6.56
N ILE A 66 9.78 -7.23 -7.32
CA ILE A 66 10.03 -7.25 -8.75
C ILE A 66 11.40 -7.88 -9.07
N ALA A 67 12.46 -7.51 -8.34
CA ALA A 67 13.79 -8.06 -8.54
C ALA A 67 13.82 -9.60 -8.35
N VAL A 68 13.12 -10.10 -7.34
CA VAL A 68 13.00 -11.55 -7.10
C VAL A 68 12.16 -12.23 -8.18
N PHE A 69 11.09 -11.59 -8.65
CA PHE A 69 10.22 -12.14 -9.69
C PHE A 69 10.92 -12.25 -11.06
N GLU A 70 11.85 -11.35 -11.37
CA GLU A 70 12.69 -11.44 -12.57
C GLU A 70 13.65 -12.64 -12.50
N GLU A 71 14.25 -12.94 -11.33
CA GLU A 71 15.15 -14.09 -11.15
C GLU A 71 14.44 -15.44 -11.33
N ILE A 72 13.19 -15.55 -10.90
CA ILE A 72 12.41 -16.81 -10.97
C ILE A 72 11.59 -16.96 -12.26
N HIS A 73 11.71 -16.03 -13.23
CA HIS A 73 10.93 -16.02 -14.47
C HIS A 73 9.42 -16.12 -14.25
N VAL A 74 8.86 -15.26 -13.39
CA VAL A 74 7.41 -15.22 -13.13
C VAL A 74 6.60 -14.69 -14.33
N ASN A 75 5.32 -15.06 -14.39
CA ASN A 75 4.37 -14.62 -15.42
C ASN A 75 4.32 -13.09 -15.54
N GLU A 76 4.45 -12.56 -16.77
CA GLU A 76 4.38 -11.12 -17.08
C GLU A 76 3.12 -10.43 -16.51
N THR A 77 2.00 -11.15 -16.42
CA THR A 77 0.74 -10.61 -15.87
C THR A 77 0.86 -10.29 -14.38
N LEU A 78 1.55 -11.13 -13.62
CA LEU A 78 1.75 -10.92 -12.18
C LEU A 78 2.69 -9.74 -11.93
N PHE A 79 3.76 -9.65 -12.73
CA PHE A 79 4.69 -8.52 -12.72
C PHE A 79 3.96 -7.19 -12.96
N ILE A 80 3.15 -7.12 -14.01
CA ILE A 80 2.42 -5.90 -14.38
C ILE A 80 1.38 -5.53 -13.32
N THR A 81 0.75 -6.53 -12.68
CA THR A 81 -0.25 -6.30 -11.64
C THR A 81 0.38 -5.69 -10.38
N VAL A 82 1.50 -6.25 -9.90
CA VAL A 82 2.22 -5.75 -8.72
C VAL A 82 2.84 -4.38 -8.98
N PHE A 83 3.44 -4.19 -10.15
CA PHE A 83 3.99 -2.90 -10.55
C PHE A 83 2.90 -1.81 -10.61
N GLY A 84 1.74 -2.14 -11.21
CA GLY A 84 0.61 -1.23 -11.27
C GLY A 84 0.04 -0.90 -9.90
N GLU A 85 -0.10 -1.89 -9.02
CA GLU A 85 -0.64 -1.71 -7.67
C GLU A 85 0.19 -0.70 -6.87
N ALA A 86 1.51 -0.90 -6.82
CA ALA A 86 2.41 0.03 -6.16
C ALA A 86 2.42 1.44 -6.77
N LEU A 87 2.38 1.56 -8.11
CA LEU A 87 2.36 2.86 -8.78
C LEU A 87 1.12 3.68 -8.38
N PHE A 88 -0.04 3.03 -8.26
CA PHE A 88 -1.28 3.70 -7.85
C PHE A 88 -1.34 3.91 -6.33
N ASN A 89 -0.81 2.97 -5.55
CA ASN A 89 -0.73 3.05 -4.10
C ASN A 89 -0.04 4.35 -3.65
N ASP A 90 1.10 4.71 -4.24
CA ASP A 90 1.79 5.97 -3.93
C ASP A 90 0.89 7.20 -4.09
N GLY A 91 0.11 7.26 -5.17
CA GLY A 91 -0.84 8.35 -5.41
C GLY A 91 -1.95 8.41 -4.37
N ILE A 92 -2.51 7.26 -3.98
CA ILE A 92 -3.55 7.16 -2.95
C ILE A 92 -3.00 7.58 -1.58
N THR A 93 -1.77 7.19 -1.29
CA THR A 93 -1.13 7.46 -0.01
C THR A 93 -0.91 8.96 0.20
N VAL A 94 -0.55 9.68 -0.86
CA VAL A 94 -0.49 11.16 -0.85
C VAL A 94 -1.87 11.76 -0.57
N VAL A 95 -2.94 11.23 -1.15
CA VAL A 95 -4.31 11.71 -0.87
C VAL A 95 -4.71 11.43 0.57
N CYS A 96 -4.35 10.28 1.15
CA CYS A 96 -4.63 9.98 2.56
C CYS A 96 -3.82 10.82 3.54
N HIS A 97 -2.70 11.39 3.11
CA HIS A 97 -1.86 12.28 3.91
C HIS A 97 -2.43 13.71 4.01
N PHE A 98 -3.18 14.17 3.00
CA PHE A 98 -3.79 15.51 2.94
C PHE A 98 -5.24 15.53 3.46
#